data_AF-A0A7J6AIN0-F1
#
_entry.id   AF-A0A7J6AIN0-F1
#
_cell.length_a   1.000
_cell.length_b   1.000
_cell.length_c   1.000
_cell.angle_alpha   90.00
_cell.angle_beta   90.00
_cell.angle_gamma   90.00
#
_symmetry.space_group_name_H-M   'P 1'
#
loop_
_entity.id
_entity.type
_entity.pdbx_description
1 polymer ?
#
loop_
_entity_poly.entity_id
_entity_poly.type
_entity_poly.pdbx_seq_one_letter_code
_entity_poly.pdbx_strand_id
1 'polypeptide(L)'
;MKKMFTRSSRHYRGITTSFYSICIVLGTVCVNPLSAVPEFTVSGHVGSTAVLPCELQSEDTGTLYIKWQNISKTVFERHGEKTHEGEGYKGRVDVPEEELRKGNCSLVLRNLEPTDADVYRSYQIVNRTKRSVALSRVGLSVDGK
;
A
#
# COMPACT_ATOMS: atom_id res chain seq x y z
N MET A 1 -34.29 43.51 42.20
CA MET A 1 -35.22 43.90 41.09
C MET A 1 -34.73 43.19 39.82
N LYS A 2 -35.55 42.43 39.09
CA LYS A 2 -36.30 42.85 37.86
C LYS A 2 -35.37 43.61 36.86
N LYS A 3 -35.26 43.33 35.56
CA LYS A 3 -35.91 42.41 34.58
C LYS A 3 -35.01 42.43 33.31
N MET A 4 -35.00 41.52 32.31
CA MET A 4 -35.70 40.25 32.03
C MET A 4 -34.92 39.52 30.89
N PHE A 5 -35.16 38.21 30.65
CA PHE A 5 -34.84 37.58 29.35
C PHE A 5 -35.79 38.08 28.25
N THR A 6 -35.30 38.31 27.03
CA THR A 6 -36.15 38.47 25.83
C THR A 6 -35.61 37.63 24.66
N ARG A 7 -36.18 36.43 24.51
CA ARG A 7 -36.11 35.61 23.30
C ARG A 7 -36.90 36.29 22.19
N SER A 8 -36.32 36.46 21.00
CA SER A 8 -37.10 36.65 19.77
C SER A 8 -36.43 35.97 18.59
N SER A 9 -36.99 34.82 18.21
CA SER A 9 -36.67 34.13 16.96
C SER A 9 -37.42 34.77 15.80
N ARG A 10 -36.75 35.09 14.69
CA ARG A 10 -37.38 34.97 13.37
C ARG A 10 -36.49 34.15 12.45
N HIS A 11 -37.13 33.11 11.93
CA HIS A 11 -36.55 32.04 11.14
C HIS A 11 -36.87 32.31 9.68
N TYR A 12 -35.84 32.54 8.86
CA TYR A 12 -35.83 32.54 7.39
C TYR A 12 -34.35 32.72 7.01
N ARG A 13 -33.75 32.01 6.05
CA ARG A 13 -34.26 31.12 5.01
C ARG A 13 -33.07 30.22 4.62
N GLY A 14 -33.24 28.92 4.47
CA GLY A 14 -32.10 28.02 4.27
C GLY A 14 -31.37 28.27 2.94
N ILE A 15 -30.03 28.26 2.98
CA ILE A 15 -29.18 27.91 1.82
C ILE A 15 -28.10 26.96 2.31
N THR A 16 -28.17 25.72 1.83
CA THR A 16 -27.10 24.74 1.93
C THR A 16 -25.98 25.10 0.96
N THR A 17 -24.98 25.86 1.38
CA THR A 17 -23.72 26.06 0.64
C THR A 17 -22.75 24.94 1.05
N SER A 18 -22.99 23.70 0.62
CA SER A 18 -22.65 23.17 -0.71
C SER A 18 -21.17 22.79 -0.78
N PHE A 19 -20.89 21.48 -0.85
CA PHE A 19 -19.57 20.89 -1.05
C PHE A 19 -19.00 21.09 -2.48
N TYR A 20 -19.48 22.10 -3.20
CA TYR A 20 -19.08 22.43 -4.56
C TYR A 20 -18.95 23.94 -4.73
N SER A 21 -17.71 24.44 -4.76
CA SER A 21 -17.23 25.55 -5.63
C SER A 21 -15.87 26.11 -5.15
N ILE A 22 -14.77 25.39 -5.40
CA ILE A 22 -13.49 26.03 -5.76
C ILE A 22 -13.02 25.38 -7.06
N CYS A 23 -13.71 25.73 -8.13
CA CYS A 23 -13.30 25.61 -9.52
C CYS A 23 -13.74 26.91 -10.20
N ILE A 24 -13.17 27.22 -11.37
CA ILE A 24 -13.46 28.42 -12.18
C ILE A 24 -12.81 29.71 -11.65
N VAL A 25 -11.48 29.79 -11.79
CA VAL A 25 -10.87 30.67 -12.81
C VAL A 25 -9.47 30.17 -13.16
N LEU A 26 -9.14 30.11 -14.46
CA LEU A 26 -7.81 29.79 -15.03
C LEU A 26 -7.30 28.32 -14.93
N GLY A 27 -8.17 27.35 -15.22
CA GLY A 27 -7.78 26.13 -15.94
C GLY A 27 -6.83 25.12 -15.27
N THR A 28 -6.63 25.20 -13.95
CA THR A 28 -5.76 24.27 -13.22
C THR A 28 -6.43 22.92 -12.94
N VAL A 29 -5.70 21.83 -13.16
CA VAL A 29 -6.17 20.45 -12.94
C VAL A 29 -6.24 20.15 -11.43
N CYS A 30 -7.43 20.06 -10.89
CA CYS A 30 -7.67 19.73 -9.48
C CYS A 30 -7.73 18.21 -9.23
N VAL A 31 -6.60 17.50 -9.35
CA VAL A 31 -6.39 16.20 -8.68
C VAL A 31 -4.93 16.04 -8.26
N ASN A 32 -4.66 16.09 -6.95
CA ASN A 32 -3.42 15.58 -6.35
C ASN A 32 -3.76 14.56 -5.24
N PRO A 33 -4.29 13.37 -5.59
CA PRO A 33 -4.27 12.24 -4.67
C PRO A 33 -2.82 11.78 -4.54
N LEU A 34 -2.32 11.67 -3.31
CA LEU A 34 -1.00 11.11 -3.02
C LEU A 34 -0.88 9.74 -3.71
N SER A 35 0.06 9.64 -4.67
CA SER A 35 -0.09 8.85 -5.91
C SER A 35 -0.93 7.57 -5.82
N ALA A 36 -2.04 7.54 -6.57
CA ALA A 36 -2.80 6.32 -6.81
C ALA A 36 -2.06 5.33 -7.76
N VAL A 37 -0.95 5.73 -8.37
CA VAL A 37 -0.15 4.92 -9.32
C VAL A 37 0.91 4.11 -8.57
N PRO A 38 1.17 2.84 -8.95
CA PRO A 38 2.35 2.11 -8.48
C PRO A 38 3.65 2.85 -8.76
N GLU A 39 4.66 2.63 -7.93
CA GLU A 39 6.02 3.14 -8.10
C GLU A 39 6.77 2.35 -9.19
N PHE A 40 6.55 1.03 -9.19
CA PHE A 40 7.09 0.10 -10.19
C PHE A 40 5.95 -0.67 -10.85
N THR A 41 6.14 -1.02 -12.12
CA THR A 41 5.26 -1.94 -12.85
C THR A 41 6.07 -3.13 -13.35
N VAL A 42 5.66 -4.33 -12.98
CA VAL A 42 6.23 -5.60 -13.45
C VAL A 42 5.18 -6.29 -14.30
N SER A 43 5.55 -6.76 -15.48
CA SER A 43 4.72 -7.65 -16.29
C SER A 43 5.31 -9.05 -16.30
N GLY A 44 4.43 -10.04 -16.37
CA GLY A 44 4.79 -11.45 -16.52
C GLY A 44 3.72 -12.20 -17.31
N HIS A 45 4.05 -13.41 -17.74
CA HIS A 45 3.11 -14.29 -18.44
C HIS A 45 2.60 -15.37 -17.47
N VAL A 46 1.42 -15.93 -17.71
CA VAL A 46 0.92 -17.09 -16.95
C VAL A 46 1.98 -18.22 -16.90
N GLY A 47 2.22 -18.77 -15.70
CA GLY A 47 3.23 -19.80 -15.43
C GLY A 47 4.68 -19.30 -15.27
N SER A 48 4.95 -18.02 -15.57
CA SER A 48 6.29 -17.42 -15.40
C SER A 48 6.60 -17.08 -13.93
N THR A 49 7.78 -16.49 -13.66
CA THR A 49 8.15 -15.97 -12.33
C THR A 49 8.36 -14.46 -12.42
N ALA A 50 7.69 -13.71 -11.54
CA ALA A 50 7.93 -12.28 -11.34
C ALA A 50 8.86 -12.04 -10.14
N VAL A 51 9.62 -10.95 -10.19
CA VAL A 51 10.34 -10.40 -9.03
C VAL A 51 9.82 -8.99 -8.79
N LEU A 52 9.13 -8.79 -7.67
CA LEU A 52 8.58 -7.48 -7.30
C LEU A 52 9.64 -6.71 -6.51
N PRO A 53 10.16 -5.58 -7.03
CA PRO A 53 11.31 -4.89 -6.44
C PRO A 53 11.00 -4.34 -5.04
N CYS A 54 11.99 -4.44 -4.14
CA CYS A 54 11.99 -3.84 -2.82
C CYS A 54 13.42 -3.69 -2.29
N GLU A 55 13.74 -2.51 -1.78
CA GLU A 55 15.01 -2.21 -1.10
C GLU A 55 14.74 -1.74 0.34
N LEU A 56 15.58 -2.15 1.28
CA LEU A 56 15.50 -1.71 2.67
C LEU A 56 16.05 -0.28 2.82
N GLN A 57 15.28 0.60 3.46
CA GLN A 57 15.69 1.99 3.73
C GLN A 57 16.69 2.12 4.90
N SER A 58 17.07 1.01 5.54
CA SER A 58 17.97 1.03 6.71
C SER A 58 18.82 -0.23 6.84
N GLU A 59 20.09 -0.03 7.18
CA GLU A 59 21.03 -1.08 7.56
C GLU A 59 20.81 -1.53 9.03
N ASP A 60 19.57 -1.80 9.44
CA ASP A 60 19.31 -2.30 10.80
C ASP A 60 19.86 -3.72 10.93
N THR A 61 20.96 -3.84 11.68
CA THR A 61 21.68 -5.10 11.95
C THR A 61 20.90 -6.09 12.83
N GLY A 62 19.69 -5.72 13.28
CA GLY A 62 18.78 -6.60 14.01
C GLY A 62 18.10 -7.66 13.14
N THR A 63 17.26 -8.49 13.76
CA THR A 63 16.42 -9.45 13.04
C THR A 63 15.42 -8.72 12.15
N LEU A 64 15.64 -8.80 10.84
CA LEU A 64 14.77 -8.20 9.83
C LEU A 64 13.38 -8.86 9.86
N TYR A 65 12.35 -8.01 9.84
CA TYR A 65 10.96 -8.41 9.67
C TYR A 65 10.38 -7.66 8.47
N ILE A 66 10.03 -8.40 7.42
CA ILE A 66 9.46 -7.89 6.18
C ILE A 66 8.05 -8.47 6.00
N LYS A 67 7.14 -7.65 5.49
CA LYS A 67 5.78 -8.06 5.10
C LYS A 67 5.45 -7.58 3.68
N TRP A 68 4.99 -8.49 2.83
CA TRP A 68 4.31 -8.20 1.58
C TRP A 68 2.81 -8.47 1.73
N GLN A 69 2.00 -7.55 1.22
CA GLN A 69 0.55 -7.69 1.13
C GLN A 69 0.02 -7.10 -0.18
N ASN A 70 -1.09 -7.62 -0.67
CA ASN A 70 -1.85 -6.99 -1.74
C ASN A 70 -2.95 -6.11 -1.13
N ILE A 71 -3.99 -5.74 -1.89
CA ILE A 71 -5.08 -4.90 -1.34
C ILE A 71 -5.93 -5.68 -0.31
N SER A 72 -6.01 -7.01 -0.44
CA SER A 72 -6.95 -7.85 0.31
C SER A 72 -6.35 -8.60 1.50
N LYS A 73 -5.08 -9.05 1.40
CA LYS A 73 -4.48 -9.98 2.38
C LYS A 73 -2.94 -9.92 2.40
N THR A 74 -2.35 -10.49 3.47
CA THR A 74 -0.93 -10.87 3.47
C THR A 74 -0.66 -11.80 2.29
N VAL A 75 0.43 -11.52 1.58
CA VAL A 75 0.99 -12.35 0.52
C VAL A 75 2.12 -13.21 1.09
N PHE A 76 3.05 -12.55 1.79
CA PHE A 76 4.21 -13.19 2.41
C PHE A 76 4.71 -12.39 3.62
N GLU A 77 5.15 -13.07 4.67
CA GLU A 77 5.82 -12.47 5.83
C GLU A 77 7.09 -13.26 6.14
N ARG A 78 8.17 -12.56 6.51
CA ARG A 78 9.44 -13.17 6.94
C ARG A 78 10.02 -12.42 8.12
N HIS A 79 10.32 -13.13 9.20
CA HIS A 79 10.95 -12.60 10.42
C HIS A 79 12.13 -13.50 10.80
N GLY A 80 13.33 -13.07 10.39
CA GLY A 80 14.51 -13.95 10.33
C GLY A 80 14.26 -15.16 9.43
N GLU A 81 14.55 -16.36 9.94
CA GLU A 81 14.33 -17.64 9.25
C GLU A 81 12.84 -18.04 9.16
N LYS A 82 11.96 -17.44 9.97
CA LYS A 82 10.54 -17.83 10.02
C LYS A 82 9.76 -17.13 8.90
N THR A 83 9.05 -17.91 8.09
CA THR A 83 8.21 -17.42 7.00
C THR A 83 6.73 -17.77 7.22
N HIS A 84 5.85 -16.98 6.60
CA HIS A 84 4.43 -17.27 6.46
C HIS A 84 3.98 -16.90 5.05
N GLU A 85 3.36 -17.85 4.35
CA GLU A 85 2.78 -17.66 3.02
C GLU A 85 1.27 -17.46 3.12
N GLY A 86 0.75 -16.44 2.44
CA GLY A 86 -0.67 -16.17 2.36
C GLY A 86 -1.45 -17.25 1.62
N GLU A 87 -2.76 -17.32 1.88
CA GLU A 87 -3.67 -18.17 1.11
C GLU A 87 -3.60 -17.84 -0.40
N GLY A 88 -3.48 -18.86 -1.24
CA GLY A 88 -3.28 -18.72 -2.70
C GLY A 88 -1.82 -18.53 -3.13
N TYR A 89 -0.89 -18.26 -2.21
CA TYR A 89 0.53 -18.02 -2.51
C TYR A 89 1.46 -19.16 -2.08
N LYS A 90 0.95 -20.14 -1.31
CA LYS A 90 1.71 -21.28 -0.76
C LYS A 90 2.56 -22.02 -1.81
N GLY A 91 3.85 -22.21 -1.51
CA GLY A 91 4.84 -22.82 -2.39
C GLY A 91 5.26 -21.96 -3.59
N ARG A 92 4.73 -20.73 -3.72
CA ARG A 92 4.97 -19.84 -4.87
C ARG A 92 5.70 -18.55 -4.49
N VAL A 93 5.76 -18.15 -3.22
CA VAL A 93 6.35 -16.88 -2.79
C VAL A 93 7.56 -17.03 -1.88
N ASP A 94 8.58 -16.20 -2.10
CA ASP A 94 9.66 -16.01 -1.12
C ASP A 94 10.32 -14.62 -1.24
N VAL A 95 10.93 -14.16 -0.16
CA VAL A 95 11.97 -13.11 -0.15
C VAL A 95 13.27 -13.79 0.30
N PRO A 96 14.20 -14.11 -0.62
CA PRO A 96 15.38 -14.92 -0.29
C PRO A 96 16.23 -14.33 0.83
N GLU A 97 16.62 -15.16 1.81
CA GLU A 97 17.25 -14.63 3.04
C GLU A 97 18.61 -13.99 2.79
N GLU A 98 19.41 -14.59 1.91
CA GLU A 98 20.74 -14.09 1.55
C GLU A 98 20.67 -12.73 0.86
N GLU A 99 19.63 -12.49 0.07
CA GLU A 99 19.37 -11.20 -0.59
C GLU A 99 18.82 -10.18 0.41
N LEU A 100 17.93 -10.60 1.31
CA LEU A 100 17.41 -9.75 2.37
C LEU A 100 18.52 -9.25 3.31
N ARG A 101 19.48 -10.12 3.65
CA ARG A 101 20.68 -9.76 4.43
C ARG A 101 21.61 -8.77 3.69
N LYS A 102 21.49 -8.63 2.36
CA LYS A 102 22.19 -7.63 1.53
C LYS A 102 21.36 -6.35 1.29
N GLY A 103 20.17 -6.23 1.89
CA GLY A 103 19.28 -5.08 1.72
C GLY A 103 18.15 -5.27 0.70
N ASN A 104 18.12 -6.38 -0.05
CA ASN A 104 17.15 -6.64 -1.11
C ASN A 104 15.95 -7.44 -0.57
N CYS A 105 14.81 -6.77 -0.40
CA CYS A 105 13.57 -7.35 0.13
C CYS A 105 12.56 -7.77 -0.96
N SER A 106 13.03 -7.91 -2.21
CA SER A 106 12.18 -8.20 -3.37
C SER A 106 11.44 -9.54 -3.24
N LEU A 107 10.16 -9.55 -3.60
CA LEU A 107 9.34 -10.77 -3.59
C LEU A 107 9.54 -11.55 -4.89
N VAL A 108 10.00 -12.79 -4.79
CA VAL A 108 9.94 -13.76 -5.89
C VAL A 108 8.56 -14.42 -5.86
N LEU A 109 7.76 -14.24 -6.91
CA LEU A 109 6.46 -14.88 -7.08
C LEU A 109 6.51 -15.79 -8.32
N ARG A 110 6.41 -17.10 -8.10
CA ARG A 110 6.55 -18.16 -9.12
C ARG A 110 5.20 -18.65 -9.63
N ASN A 111 5.19 -19.24 -10.82
CA ASN A 111 4.01 -19.80 -11.48
C ASN A 111 2.83 -18.81 -11.45
N LEU A 112 2.99 -17.68 -12.14
CA LEU A 112 1.98 -16.60 -12.16
C LEU A 112 0.63 -17.10 -12.65
N GLU A 113 -0.43 -16.70 -11.96
CA GLU A 113 -1.82 -16.92 -12.31
C GLU A 113 -2.47 -15.58 -12.70
N PRO A 114 -3.50 -15.53 -13.55
CA PRO A 114 -4.18 -14.27 -13.90
C PRO A 114 -4.72 -13.51 -12.66
N THR A 115 -5.03 -14.24 -11.59
CA THR A 115 -5.47 -13.72 -10.28
C THR A 115 -4.35 -13.09 -9.44
N ASP A 116 -3.08 -13.23 -9.83
CA ASP A 116 -1.96 -12.52 -9.20
C ASP A 116 -1.82 -11.07 -9.71
N ALA A 117 -2.58 -10.66 -10.74
CA ALA A 117 -2.55 -9.28 -11.24
C ALA A 117 -3.20 -8.30 -10.24
N ASP A 118 -2.38 -7.61 -9.43
CA ASP A 118 -2.81 -6.66 -8.38
C ASP A 118 -1.68 -5.65 -8.05
N VAL A 119 -1.95 -4.72 -7.12
CA VAL A 119 -0.99 -3.78 -6.56
C VAL A 119 -0.51 -4.23 -5.18
N TYR A 120 0.71 -4.73 -5.16
CA TYR A 120 1.45 -5.22 -4.01
C TYR A 120 2.14 -4.08 -3.26
N ARG A 121 2.29 -4.24 -1.94
CA ARG A 121 2.99 -3.30 -1.05
C ARG A 121 3.89 -4.05 -0.08
N SER A 122 5.11 -3.56 0.06
CA SER A 122 6.12 -4.10 0.99
C SER A 122 6.33 -3.17 2.19
N TYR A 123 6.66 -3.78 3.33
CA TYR A 123 6.85 -3.08 4.59
C TYR A 123 8.00 -3.68 5.41
N GLN A 124 8.84 -2.83 6.01
CA GLN A 124 9.76 -3.20 7.09
C GLN A 124 9.06 -2.97 8.43
N ILE A 125 9.05 -3.97 9.31
CA ILE A 125 8.43 -3.88 10.63
C ILE A 125 9.53 -3.66 11.67
N VAL A 126 9.62 -2.44 12.19
CA VAL A 126 10.68 -2.04 13.13
C VAL A 126 10.29 -2.46 14.55
N ASN A 127 10.81 -3.62 14.97
CA ASN A 127 10.49 -4.24 16.27
C ASN A 127 10.66 -3.29 17.48
N ARG A 128 11.68 -2.42 17.47
CA ARG A 128 11.95 -1.46 18.56
C ARG A 128 10.83 -0.44 18.79
N THR A 129 10.15 -0.01 17.73
CA THR A 129 9.12 1.05 17.78
C THR A 129 7.71 0.54 17.43
N LYS A 130 7.59 -0.75 17.06
CA LYS A 130 6.38 -1.35 16.48
C LYS A 130 5.84 -0.60 15.26
N ARG A 131 6.70 0.17 14.57
CA ARG A 131 6.32 0.95 13.39
C ARG A 131 6.47 0.09 12.12
N SER A 132 5.48 0.19 11.24
CA SER A 132 5.60 -0.27 9.86
C SER A 132 6.12 0.88 8.98
N VAL A 133 7.18 0.61 8.21
CA VAL A 133 7.73 1.51 7.20
C VAL A 133 7.40 0.93 5.84
N ALA A 134 6.62 1.65 5.03
CA ALA A 134 6.34 1.25 3.65
C ALA A 134 7.61 1.41 2.81
N LEU A 135 7.97 0.37 2.06
CA LEU A 135 9.20 0.34 1.27
C LEU A 135 8.93 0.55 -0.22
N SER A 136 8.01 -0.22 -0.80
CA SER A 136 7.73 -0.19 -2.24
C SER A 136 6.26 -0.49 -2.54
N ARG A 137 5.79 -0.01 -3.70
CA ARG A 137 4.45 -0.29 -4.21
C ARG A 137 4.50 -0.70 -5.67
N VAL A 138 4.25 -1.99 -5.94
CA VAL A 138 4.47 -2.61 -7.25
C VAL A 138 3.14 -3.03 -7.85
N GLY A 139 2.86 -2.62 -9.08
CA GLY A 139 1.77 -3.15 -9.89
C GLY A 139 2.27 -4.36 -10.68
N LEU A 140 1.57 -5.49 -10.58
CA LEU A 140 1.84 -6.69 -11.35
C LEU A 140 0.76 -6.86 -12.43
N SER A 141 1.15 -6.97 -13.70
CA SER A 141 0.26 -7.43 -14.78
C SER A 141 0.63 -8.85 -15.18
N VAL A 142 -0.38 -9.69 -15.42
CA VAL A 142 -0.20 -11.08 -15.86
C VAL A 142 -0.91 -11.28 -17.18
N ASP A 143 -0.13 -11.49 -18.23
CA ASP A 143 -0.62 -11.66 -19.59
C ASP A 143 -1.00 -13.13 -19.84
N GLY A 144 -2.26 -13.34 -20.26
CA GLY A 144 -2.77 -14.62 -20.73
C GLY A 144 -2.37 -14.87 -22.19
N LYS A 145 -2.11 -16.15 -22.52
CA LYS A 145 -1.78 -16.60 -23.87
C LYS A 145 -3.03 -16.96 -24.68
#